data_AF-A0A7J4FHS5-F1
#
_entry.id   AF-A0A7J4FHS5-F1
#
_cell.length_a   1.000
_cell.length_b   1.000
_cell.length_c   1.000
_cell.angle_alpha   90.00
_cell.angle_beta   90.00
_cell.angle_gamma   90.00
#
_symmetry.space_group_name_H-M   'P 1'
#
loop_
_entity.id
_entity.type
_entity.pdbx_description
1 polymer ?
#
loop_
_entity_poly.entity_id
_entity_poly.type
_entity_poly.pdbx_seq_one_letter_code
_entity_poly.pdbx_strand_id
1 'polypeptide(L)'
;MLLRRLAVTLDITTKRTVSKIDFDATFTNCLTGTWPELGRIPPFLPNDRDAILMAIRTCGPIDPKEAKIVRIKNTLELERMWISESLCEIVNKDEELSKRIEIVGKPREMQFDVLGNLAR
;
A
#
# COMPACT_ATOMS: atom_id res chain seq x y z
N MET A 1 -1.81 -14.13 -26.16
CA MET A 1 -2.76 -13.75 -25.09
C MET A 1 -2.03 -13.85 -23.76
N LEU A 2 -1.24 -12.84 -23.41
CA LEU A 2 -0.48 -12.80 -22.15
C LEU A 2 -1.42 -12.27 -21.07
N LEU A 3 -1.92 -13.18 -20.22
CA LEU A 3 -2.63 -12.84 -19.00
C LEU A 3 -1.61 -12.16 -18.07
N ARG A 4 -1.48 -10.82 -18.18
CA ARG A 4 -0.86 -10.01 -17.13
C ARG A 4 -1.75 -10.12 -15.90
N ARG A 5 -1.57 -11.17 -15.10
CA ARG A 5 -1.82 -11.03 -13.67
C ARG A 5 -0.89 -9.89 -13.23
N LEU A 6 -1.48 -8.77 -12.84
CA LEU A 6 -0.80 -7.69 -12.17
C LEU A 6 -0.05 -8.32 -10.98
N ALA A 7 1.24 -8.58 -11.14
CA ALA A 7 2.12 -8.74 -10.01
C ALA A 7 2.06 -7.40 -9.28
N VAL A 8 1.37 -7.37 -8.14
CA VAL A 8 1.38 -6.23 -7.24
C VAL A 8 2.80 -6.19 -6.69
N THR A 9 3.70 -5.50 -7.40
CA THR A 9 5.06 -5.28 -6.93
C THR A 9 4.98 -4.44 -5.67
N LEU A 10 5.40 -5.00 -4.56
CA LEU A 10 5.51 -4.30 -3.29
C LEU A 10 6.91 -3.70 -3.22
N ASP A 11 7.00 -2.38 -3.13
CA ASP A 11 8.29 -1.71 -2.99
C ASP A 11 8.84 -1.80 -1.56
N ILE A 12 7.94 -1.83 -0.58
CA ILE A 12 8.24 -1.86 0.86
C ILE A 12 7.25 -2.76 1.59
N THR A 13 7.71 -3.46 2.63
CA THR A 13 6.85 -4.31 3.47
C THR A 13 7.22 -4.21 4.96
N THR A 14 6.60 -5.02 5.81
CA THR A 14 6.89 -5.08 7.25
C THR A 14 7.53 -6.42 7.62
N LYS A 15 8.34 -6.42 8.68
CA LYS A 15 8.94 -7.63 9.26
C LYS A 15 7.87 -8.66 9.61
N ARG A 16 6.75 -8.21 10.18
CA ARG A 16 5.60 -9.07 10.51
C ARG A 16 5.04 -9.80 9.28
N THR A 17 4.96 -9.14 8.13
CA THR A 17 4.51 -9.78 6.89
C THR A 17 5.53 -10.81 6.41
N VAL A 18 6.82 -10.45 6.39
CA VAL A 18 7.89 -11.35 5.94
C VAL A 18 8.00 -12.60 6.83
N SER A 19 7.88 -12.45 8.15
CA SER A 19 7.95 -13.58 9.09
C SER A 19 6.79 -14.58 8.96
N LYS A 20 5.73 -14.26 8.20
CA LYS A 20 4.60 -15.15 7.93
C LYS A 20 4.71 -15.87 6.58
N ILE A 21 5.74 -15.58 5.79
CA ILE A 21 5.94 -16.21 4.48
C ILE A 21 6.42 -17.65 4.69
N ASP A 22 5.74 -18.60 4.03
CA ASP A 22 6.27 -19.94 3.82
C ASP A 22 7.27 -19.90 2.66
N PHE A 23 8.56 -19.81 2.98
CA PHE A 23 9.60 -19.66 1.97
C PHE A 23 9.78 -20.91 1.12
N ASP A 24 9.60 -22.10 1.69
CA ASP A 24 9.76 -23.35 0.95
C ASP A 24 8.67 -23.47 -0.11
N ALA A 25 7.41 -23.23 0.26
CA ALA A 25 6.32 -23.21 -0.69
C ALA A 25 6.47 -22.06 -1.71
N THR A 26 6.86 -20.86 -1.26
CA THR A 26 7.03 -19.69 -2.14
C THR A 26 8.11 -19.95 -3.18
N PHE A 27 9.30 -20.37 -2.77
CA PHE A 27 10.42 -20.60 -3.69
C PHE A 27 10.17 -21.80 -4.60
N THR A 28 9.57 -22.88 -4.09
CA THR A 28 9.16 -24.01 -4.93
C THR A 28 8.24 -23.53 -6.04
N ASN A 29 7.18 -22.79 -5.70
CA ASN A 29 6.21 -22.27 -6.67
C ASN A 29 6.85 -21.31 -7.68
N CYS A 30 7.75 -20.42 -7.23
CA CYS A 30 8.46 -19.50 -8.12
C CYS A 30 9.38 -20.24 -9.11
N LEU A 31 10.13 -21.23 -8.64
CA LEU A 31 11.06 -21.99 -9.47
C LEU A 31 10.33 -22.92 -10.44
N THR A 32 9.33 -23.67 -9.98
CA THR A 32 8.53 -24.54 -10.87
C THR A 32 7.65 -23.74 -11.82
N GLY A 33 7.24 -22.54 -11.43
CA GLY A 33 6.52 -21.59 -12.26
C GLY A 33 7.39 -20.89 -13.31
N THR A 34 8.72 -21.00 -13.23
CA THR A 34 9.68 -20.28 -14.07
C THR A 34 9.67 -18.75 -13.88
N TRP A 35 9.28 -18.29 -12.69
CA TRP A 35 9.21 -16.87 -12.30
C TRP A 35 10.02 -16.60 -11.01
N PRO A 36 11.36 -16.78 -11.04
CA PRO A 36 12.20 -16.62 -9.85
C PRO A 36 12.14 -15.20 -9.25
N GLU A 37 11.82 -14.18 -10.06
CA GLU A 37 11.68 -12.80 -9.62
C GLU A 37 10.50 -12.57 -8.66
N LEU A 38 9.48 -13.43 -8.70
CA LEU A 38 8.35 -13.35 -7.78
C LEU A 38 8.71 -13.80 -6.35
N GLY A 39 9.86 -14.45 -6.16
CA GLY A 39 10.40 -14.78 -4.84
C GLY A 39 11.15 -13.61 -4.17
N ARG A 40 11.25 -12.46 -4.83
CA ARG A 40 11.97 -11.29 -4.30
C ARG A 40 11.29 -10.76 -3.04
N ILE A 41 12.08 -10.58 -1.98
CA ILE A 41 11.64 -9.92 -0.75
C ILE A 41 11.99 -8.43 -0.86
N PRO A 42 11.02 -7.51 -0.78
CA PRO A 42 11.30 -6.09 -0.73
C PRO A 42 11.90 -5.65 0.61
N PRO A 43 12.54 -4.48 0.68
CA PRO A 43 12.94 -3.87 1.95
C PRO A 43 11.80 -3.91 2.97
N PHE A 44 12.08 -4.45 4.16
CA PHE A 44 11.08 -4.61 5.22
C PHE A 44 11.47 -3.83 6.47
N LEU A 45 10.47 -3.16 7.06
CA LEU A 45 10.66 -2.30 8.22
C LEU A 45 10.03 -2.96 9.48
N PRO A 46 10.43 -2.55 10.69
CA PRO A 46 9.95 -3.18 11.92
C PRO A 46 8.43 -3.18 12.10
N ASN A 47 7.75 -2.10 11.70
CA ASN A 47 6.32 -1.88 11.91
C ASN A 47 5.68 -1.10 10.73
N ASP A 48 4.35 -0.93 10.77
CA ASP A 48 3.60 -0.25 9.70
C ASP A 48 3.96 1.25 9.60
N ARG A 49 4.20 1.93 10.73
CA ARG A 49 4.57 3.36 10.76
C ARG A 49 5.86 3.64 9.99
N ASP A 50 6.90 2.84 10.25
CA ASP A 50 8.21 2.98 9.61
C ASP A 50 8.13 2.63 8.12
N ALA A 51 7.36 1.59 7.77
CA ALA A 51 7.13 1.21 6.38
C ALA A 51 6.43 2.33 5.59
N ILE A 52 5.38 2.93 6.16
CA ILE A 52 4.63 4.03 5.53
C ILE A 52 5.51 5.27 5.39
N LEU A 53 6.26 5.65 6.44
CA LEU A 53 7.16 6.79 6.38
C LEU A 53 8.24 6.60 5.31
N MET A 54 8.80 5.40 5.20
CA MET A 54 9.78 5.07 4.17
C MET A 54 9.16 5.15 2.78
N ALA A 55 7.94 4.63 2.59
CA ALA A 55 7.24 4.69 1.32
C ALA A 55 7.04 6.14 0.86
N ILE A 56 6.57 7.02 1.75
CA ILE A 56 6.40 8.45 1.44
C ILE A 56 7.75 9.08 1.05
N ARG A 57 8.82 8.78 1.80
CA ARG A 57 10.17 9.29 1.49
C ARG A 57 10.69 8.83 0.12
N THR A 58 10.34 7.61 -0.32
CA THR A 58 10.76 7.10 -1.63
C THR A 58 10.04 7.75 -2.81
N CYS A 59 8.92 8.43 -2.59
CA CYS A 59 8.19 9.15 -3.64
C CYS A 59 8.84 10.49 -4.04
N GLY A 60 9.94 10.88 -3.40
CA GLY A 60 10.69 12.11 -3.69
C GLY A 60 10.60 13.16 -2.56
N PRO A 61 11.19 14.36 -2.76
CA PRO A 61 11.13 15.44 -1.78
C PRO A 61 9.73 16.06 -1.77
N ILE A 62 8.86 15.50 -0.94
CA ILE A 62 7.46 15.93 -0.79
C ILE A 62 7.24 16.24 0.70
N ASP A 63 6.55 17.34 1.00
CA ASP A 63 6.04 17.57 2.35
C ASP A 63 5.03 16.46 2.66
N PRO A 64 5.21 15.64 3.73
CA PRO A 64 4.28 14.59 4.09
C PRO A 64 2.82 15.02 4.18
N LYS A 65 2.54 16.30 4.47
CA LYS A 65 1.17 16.85 4.51
C LYS A 65 0.55 17.02 3.12
N GLU A 66 1.38 17.32 2.11
CA GLU A 66 0.96 17.50 0.72
C GLU A 66 0.96 16.17 -0.06
N ALA A 67 1.48 15.09 0.54
CA ALA A 67 1.54 13.79 -0.09
C ALA A 67 0.14 13.28 -0.47
N LYS A 68 -0.04 12.94 -1.75
CA LYS A 68 -1.29 12.39 -2.28
C LYS A 68 -1.30 10.89 -2.05
N ILE A 69 -1.99 10.46 -1.00
CA ILE A 69 -1.96 9.07 -0.54
C ILE A 69 -3.32 8.44 -0.73
N VAL A 70 -3.33 7.20 -1.23
CA VAL A 70 -4.48 6.31 -1.22
C VAL A 70 -4.11 5.09 -0.38
N ARG A 71 -4.97 4.72 0.57
CA ARG A 71 -4.81 3.54 1.41
C ARG A 71 -6.02 2.62 1.21
N ILE A 72 -5.75 1.46 0.62
CA ILE A 72 -6.71 0.38 0.43
C ILE A 72 -6.44 -0.75 1.42
N LYS A 73 -7.48 -1.50 1.80
CA LYS A 73 -7.35 -2.66 2.69
C LYS A 73 -6.67 -3.83 1.98
N ASN A 74 -7.09 -4.11 0.76
CA ASN A 74 -6.53 -5.11 -0.15
C ASN A 74 -7.04 -4.85 -1.57
N THR A 75 -6.49 -5.55 -2.55
CA THR A 75 -6.84 -5.38 -3.97
C THR A 75 -8.18 -6.00 -4.37
N LEU A 76 -8.83 -6.75 -3.49
CA LEU A 76 -10.17 -7.33 -3.73
C LEU A 76 -11.29 -6.40 -3.28
N GLU A 77 -11.03 -5.54 -2.30
CA GLU A 77 -11.99 -4.60 -1.70
C GLU A 77 -11.63 -3.16 -2.08
N LEU A 78 -11.89 -2.75 -3.32
CA LEU A 78 -11.60 -1.40 -3.83
C LEU A 78 -12.77 -0.41 -3.77
N GLU A 79 -13.95 -0.87 -3.33
CA GLU A 79 -15.14 -0.01 -3.19
C GLU A 79 -14.97 1.07 -2.13
N ARG A 80 -14.15 0.80 -1.10
CA ARG A 80 -13.88 1.74 0.00
C ARG A 80 -12.38 1.89 0.18
N MET A 81 -11.92 3.12 0.08
CA MET A 81 -10.51 3.48 0.28
C MET A 81 -10.40 4.73 1.12
N TRP A 82 -9.26 4.88 1.76
CA TRP A 82 -8.89 6.11 2.45
C TRP A 82 -8.05 6.96 1.51
N ILE A 83 -8.27 8.27 1.50
CA ILE A 83 -7.47 9.23 0.75
C ILE A 83 -6.90 10.29 1.71
N SER A 84 -5.72 10.83 1.40
CA SER A 84 -5.18 11.97 2.14
C SER A 84 -6.05 13.22 1.97
N GLU A 85 -5.96 14.15 2.90
CA GLU A 85 -6.67 15.43 2.81
C GLU A 85 -6.29 16.20 1.53
N SER A 86 -4.99 16.24 1.22
CA SER A 86 -4.47 16.82 -0.02
C SER A 86 -5.07 16.21 -1.29
N LEU A 87 -5.33 14.90 -1.29
CA LEU A 87 -5.98 14.22 -2.42
C LEU A 87 -7.50 14.46 -2.43
N CYS A 88 -8.14 14.56 -1.26
CA CYS A 88 -9.55 14.90 -1.14
C CYS A 88 -9.86 16.28 -1.77
N GLU A 89 -9.00 17.28 -1.54
CA GLU A 89 -9.14 18.59 -2.18
C GLU A 89 -9.11 18.52 -3.71
N ILE A 90 -8.25 17.66 -4.27
CA ILE A 90 -8.14 17.47 -5.72
C ILE A 90 -9.42 16.81 -6.26
N VAL A 91 -9.91 15.78 -5.57
CA VAL A 91 -11.17 15.10 -5.95
C VAL A 91 -12.35 16.06 -5.94
N ASN A 92 -12.41 16.99 -4.98
CA ASN A 92 -13.49 17.98 -4.92
C ASN A 92 -13.39 19.08 -6.00
N LYS A 93 -12.18 19.41 -6.47
CA LYS A 93 -11.96 20.44 -7.49
C LYS A 93 -12.09 19.90 -8.92
N ASP A 94 -11.89 18.60 -9.11
CA ASP A 94 -11.96 17.95 -10.42
C ASP A 94 -13.35 17.35 -10.67
N GLU A 95 -14.05 17.88 -11.68
CA GLU A 95 -15.43 17.48 -12.01
C GLU A 95 -15.59 16.01 -12.44
N GLU A 96 -14.55 15.39 -13.00
CA GLU A 96 -14.62 13.99 -13.43
C GLU A 96 -14.38 13.04 -12.25
N LEU A 97 -13.48 13.39 -11.34
CA LEU A 97 -13.24 12.63 -10.12
C LEU A 97 -14.40 12.75 -9.13
N SER A 98 -14.97 13.95 -8.97
CA SER A 98 -16.09 14.20 -8.05
C SER A 98 -17.35 13.41 -8.42
N LYS A 99 -17.52 13.04 -9.70
CA LYS A 99 -18.61 12.16 -10.16
C LYS A 99 -18.36 10.67 -9.87
N ARG A 100 -17.10 10.27 -9.71
CA ARG A 100 -16.68 8.86 -9.58
C ARG A 100 -16.38 8.45 -8.15
N ILE A 101 -16.05 9.42 -7.29
CA ILE A 101 -15.63 9.20 -5.91
C ILE A 101 -16.61 9.90 -4.98
N GLU A 102 -17.25 9.14 -4.10
CA GLU A 102 -18.11 9.66 -3.04
C GLU A 102 -17.33 9.75 -1.71
N ILE A 103 -17.35 10.93 -1.08
CA ILE A 103 -16.70 11.15 0.22
C ILE A 103 -17.68 10.78 1.34
N VAL A 104 -17.53 9.57 1.87
CA VAL A 104 -18.44 8.98 2.87
C VAL A 104 -18.07 9.27 4.34
N GLY A 105 -17.03 10.06 4.61
CA GLY A 105 -16.52 10.25 5.97
C GLY A 105 -15.73 11.54 6.17
N LYS A 106 -15.45 11.84 7.46
CA LYS A 106 -14.60 12.98 7.85
C LYS A 106 -13.12 12.56 7.92
N PRO A 107 -12.18 13.48 7.68
CA PRO A 107 -10.76 13.22 7.89
C PRO A 107 -10.47 12.75 9.31
N ARG A 108 -9.53 11.80 9.43
CA ARG A 108 -9.09 11.25 10.71
C ARG A 108 -7.60 10.95 10.64
N GLU A 109 -6.91 11.24 11.73
CA GLU A 109 -5.50 10.91 11.89
C GLU A 109 -5.27 9.40 11.84
N MET A 110 -4.14 9.03 11.23
CA MET A 110 -3.73 7.63 11.19
C MET A 110 -3.34 7.16 12.58
N GLN A 111 -4.09 6.18 13.10
CA GLN A 111 -3.86 5.64 14.44
C GLN A 111 -2.87 4.48 14.38
N PHE A 112 -1.91 4.48 15.30
CA PHE A 112 -0.95 3.40 15.48
C PHE A 112 -1.01 2.88 16.91
N ASP A 113 -0.77 1.59 17.10
CA ASP A 113 -0.60 1.00 18.42
C ASP A 113 0.77 1.35 19.02
N VAL A 114 1.01 0.91 20.26
CA VAL A 114 2.28 1.14 20.99
C VAL A 114 3.50 0.51 20.32
N LEU A 115 3.30 -0.45 19.41
CA LEU A 115 4.35 -1.11 18.64
C LEU A 115 4.55 -0.47 17.25
N GLY A 116 3.82 0.61 16.95
CA GLY A 116 3.87 1.30 15.65
C GLY A 116 3.11 0.57 14.54
N ASN A 117 2.26 -0.40 14.87
CA ASN A 117 1.40 -1.06 13.89
C ASN A 117 0.15 -0.23 13.65
N LEU A 118 -0.37 -0.29 12.44
CA LEU A 118 -1.56 0.45 12.07
C LEU A 118 -2.78 -0.13 12.80
N ALA A 119 -3.44 0.71 13.60
CA ALA A 119 -4.70 0.33 14.24
C ALA A 119 -5.78 0.20 13.15
N ARG A 120 -6.42 -0.97 13.10
CA ARG A 120 -7.43 -1.31 12.09
C ARG A 120 -8.82 -0.90 12.51
#